data_AF-A0A151ASV7-F1
#
_entry.id   AF-A0A151ASV7-F1
#
_cell.length_a   1.000
_cell.length_b   1.000
_cell.length_c   1.000
_cell.angle_alpha   90.00
_cell.angle_beta   90.00
_cell.angle_gamma   90.00
#
_symmetry.space_group_name_H-M   'P 1'
#
loop_
_entity.id
_entity.type
_entity.pdbx_description
1 polymer ?
#
loop_
_entity_poly.entity_id
_entity_poly.type
_entity_poly.pdbx_seq_one_letter_code
_entity_poly.pdbx_strand_id
1 'polypeptide(L)'
;MIIDIEEARDTLRIDGAYADTIIYPLLEAIPSYLETTTGKSWDTVPVQPLAKQVAKFILIKWFEGTDEYDKTIQGLLIALTALGRENNG
;
A
#
# COMPACT_ATOMS: atom_id res chain seq x y z
N MET A 1 -1.30 3.70 -9.56
CA MET A 1 -1.39 2.55 -8.62
C MET A 1 0.02 2.18 -8.17
N ILE A 2 0.19 1.75 -6.92
CA ILE A 2 1.50 1.43 -6.32
C ILE A 2 1.91 -0.03 -6.59
N ILE A 3 0.94 -0.94 -6.55
CA ILE A 3 1.05 -2.34 -6.95
C ILE A 3 -0.05 -2.64 -7.98
N ASP A 4 0.19 -3.58 -8.89
CA ASP A 4 -0.81 -4.03 -9.87
C ASP A 4 -1.71 -5.15 -9.31
N ILE A 5 -2.70 -5.57 -10.10
CA ILE A 5 -3.69 -6.58 -9.68
C ILE A 5 -3.06 -7.96 -9.46
N GLU A 6 -2.02 -8.32 -10.22
CA GLU A 6 -1.35 -9.62 -10.07
C GLU A 6 -0.52 -9.63 -8.77
N GLU A 7 0.25 -8.58 -8.51
CA GLU A 7 0.99 -8.39 -7.26
C GLU A 7 0.05 -8.33 -6.05
N ALA A 8 -1.16 -7.81 -6.22
CA ALA A 8 -2.20 -7.79 -5.20
C ALA A 8 -2.78 -9.18 -4.90
N ARG A 9 -3.10 -9.98 -5.93
CA ARG A 9 -3.55 -11.37 -5.75
C ARG A 9 -2.50 -12.22 -5.06
N ASP A 10 -1.24 -12.11 -5.47
CA ASP A 10 -0.11 -12.79 -4.83
C ASP A 10 0.02 -12.40 -3.36
N THR A 11 -0.13 -11.11 -3.06
CA THR A 11 -0.08 -10.58 -1.68
C THR A 11 -1.20 -11.17 -0.82
N LEU A 12 -2.39 -11.33 -1.38
CA LEU A 12 -3.57 -11.88 -0.70
C LEU A 12 -3.66 -13.41 -0.76
N ARG A 13 -2.74 -14.07 -1.46
CA ARG A 13 -2.74 -15.52 -1.72
C ARG A 13 -4.06 -15.99 -2.36
N ILE A 14 -4.56 -15.22 -3.31
CA ILE A 14 -5.80 -15.48 -4.04
C ILE A 14 -5.47 -16.05 -5.41
N ASP A 15 -5.97 -17.26 -5.67
CA ASP A 15 -5.86 -17.88 -6.99
C ASP A 15 -7.00 -17.40 -7.91
N GLY A 16 -6.64 -16.74 -9.01
CA GLY A 16 -7.58 -16.26 -10.02
C GLY A 16 -8.28 -14.94 -9.69
N ALA A 17 -9.25 -14.55 -10.52
CA ALA A 17 -9.77 -13.18 -10.57
C ALA A 17 -11.11 -12.95 -9.83
N TYR A 18 -11.59 -13.92 -9.04
CA TYR A 18 -12.93 -13.84 -8.44
C TYR A 18 -13.09 -12.69 -7.42
N ALA A 19 -11.98 -12.29 -6.79
CA ALA A 19 -11.94 -11.20 -5.81
C ALA A 19 -11.55 -9.85 -6.42
N ASP A 20 -11.24 -9.78 -7.71
CA ASP A 20 -10.74 -8.55 -8.35
C ASP A 20 -11.70 -7.37 -8.18
N THR A 21 -13.01 -7.62 -8.24
CA THR A 21 -14.04 -6.59 -8.05
C THR A 21 -14.01 -5.96 -6.66
N ILE A 22 -13.43 -6.66 -5.67
CA ILE A 22 -13.20 -6.17 -4.31
C ILE A 22 -11.79 -5.56 -4.21
N ILE A 23 -10.79 -6.20 -4.82
CA ILE A 23 -9.38 -5.77 -4.74
C ILE A 23 -9.15 -4.43 -5.44
N TYR A 24 -9.73 -4.21 -6.63
CA TYR A 24 -9.51 -3.00 -7.42
C TYR A 24 -9.83 -1.70 -6.65
N PRO A 25 -11.02 -1.53 -6.03
CA PRO A 25 -11.32 -0.36 -5.23
C PRO A 25 -10.33 -0.12 -4.08
N LEU A 26 -9.83 -1.19 -3.46
CA LEU A 26 -8.82 -1.08 -2.40
C LEU A 26 -7.50 -0.56 -2.96
N LEU A 27 -7.03 -1.10 -4.09
CA LEU A 27 -5.80 -0.66 -4.73
C LEU A 27 -5.87 0.79 -5.22
N GLU A 28 -7.03 1.24 -5.70
CA GLU A 28 -7.25 2.64 -6.10
C GLU A 28 -7.21 3.60 -4.91
N ALA A 29 -7.62 3.15 -3.72
CA ALA A 29 -7.64 3.96 -2.51
C ALA A 29 -6.26 4.09 -1.82
N ILE A 30 -5.37 3.10 -1.98
CA ILE A 30 -4.06 3.08 -1.30
C ILE A 30 -3.20 4.33 -1.61
N PRO A 31 -3.03 4.79 -2.87
CA PRO A 31 -2.22 5.98 -3.17
C PRO A 31 -2.66 7.22 -2.37
N SER A 32 -3.96 7.52 -2.40
CA SER A 32 -4.53 8.66 -1.66
C SER A 32 -4.36 8.53 -0.15
N TYR A 33 -4.47 7.30 0.39
CA TYR A 33 -4.22 7.04 1.80
C TYR A 33 -2.75 7.29 2.17
N LEU A 34 -1.80 6.80 1.37
CA LEU A 34 -0.37 7.07 1.61
C LEU A 34 -0.05 8.57 1.50
N GLU A 35 -0.61 9.27 0.52
CA GLU A 35 -0.40 10.71 0.36
C GLU A 35 -0.93 11.49 1.57
N THR A 36 -2.15 11.18 2.01
CA THR A 36 -2.76 11.85 3.17
C THR A 36 -1.98 11.58 4.46
N THR A 37 -1.47 10.37 4.64
CA THR A 37 -0.77 9.98 5.89
C THR A 37 0.68 10.43 5.94
N THR A 38 1.36 10.51 4.80
CA THR A 38 2.79 10.84 4.73
C THR A 38 3.07 12.27 4.23
N GLY A 39 2.08 12.92 3.62
CA GLY A 39 2.19 14.24 3.01
C GLY A 39 2.88 14.25 1.63
N LYS A 40 3.01 13.11 0.96
CA LYS A 40 3.68 12.98 -0.35
C LYS A 40 3.04 11.88 -1.21
N SER A 41 2.91 12.12 -2.52
CA SER A 41 2.51 11.07 -3.47
C SER A 41 3.61 10.02 -3.65
N TRP A 42 3.23 8.74 -3.64
CA TRP A 42 4.13 7.58 -3.72
C TRP A 42 3.86 6.67 -4.92
N ASP A 43 2.95 7.05 -5.79
CA ASP A 43 2.62 6.35 -7.03
C ASP A 43 3.43 6.85 -8.24
N THR A 44 4.52 7.59 -7.98
CA THR A 44 5.49 8.02 -8.99
C THR A 44 6.38 6.87 -9.45
N VAL A 45 6.77 6.86 -10.73
CA VAL A 45 7.60 5.79 -11.31
C VAL A 45 9.08 6.24 -11.35
N PRO A 46 10.03 5.44 -10.87
CA PRO A 46 9.86 4.11 -10.27
C PRO A 46 9.25 4.18 -8.88
N VAL A 47 8.27 3.30 -8.60
CA VAL A 47 7.59 3.24 -7.30
C VAL A 47 8.59 2.87 -6.22
N GLN A 48 8.61 3.66 -5.15
CA GLN A 48 9.54 3.46 -4.05
C GLN A 48 9.27 2.10 -3.36
N PRO A 49 10.30 1.27 -3.09
CA PRO A 49 10.09 -0.10 -2.59
C PRO A 49 9.36 -0.21 -1.24
N LEU A 50 9.61 0.72 -0.32
CA LEU A 50 8.91 0.77 0.97
C LEU A 50 7.43 1.12 0.77
N ALA A 51 7.07 2.02 -0.14
CA ALA A 51 5.70 2.35 -0.48
C ALA A 51 4.95 1.11 -1.01
N LYS A 52 5.60 0.28 -1.85
CA LYS A 52 5.05 -1.02 -2.24
C LYS A 52 4.80 -1.93 -1.03
N GLN A 53 5.75 -2.01 -0.11
CA GLN A 53 5.60 -2.84 1.07
C GLN A 53 4.46 -2.36 1.98
N VAL A 54 4.33 -1.04 2.17
CA VAL A 54 3.23 -0.44 2.94
C VAL A 54 1.89 -0.74 2.26
N ALA A 55 1.81 -0.56 0.95
CA ALA A 55 0.61 -0.87 0.15
C ALA A 55 0.17 -2.33 0.32
N LYS A 56 1.10 -3.28 0.33
CA LYS A 56 0.79 -4.71 0.56
C LYS A 56 0.16 -4.96 1.92
N PHE A 57 0.73 -4.42 3.00
CA PHE A 57 0.16 -4.59 4.33
C PHE A 57 -1.19 -3.90 4.50
N ILE A 58 -1.36 -2.72 3.91
CA ILE A 58 -2.66 -2.03 3.88
C ILE A 58 -3.69 -2.87 3.13
N LEU A 59 -3.33 -3.43 1.97
CA LEU A 59 -4.20 -4.29 1.19
C LEU A 59 -4.67 -5.50 2.00
N ILE A 60 -3.74 -6.21 2.66
CA ILE A 60 -4.07 -7.35 3.53
C ILE A 60 -5.03 -6.89 4.65
N LYS A 61 -4.70 -5.79 5.34
CA LYS A 61 -5.53 -5.22 6.41
C LYS A 61 -6.96 -4.96 5.95
N TRP A 62 -7.12 -4.23 4.85
CA TRP A 62 -8.42 -3.81 4.35
C TRP A 62 -9.24 -4.96 3.76
N PHE A 63 -8.58 -5.90 3.08
CA PHE A 63 -9.25 -7.04 2.48
C PHE A 63 -9.70 -8.07 3.53
N GLU A 64 -8.83 -8.39 4.49
CA GLU A 64 -9.12 -9.39 5.54
C GLU A 64 -9.94 -8.80 6.70
N GLY A 65 -9.98 -7.47 6.85
CA GLY A 65 -10.68 -6.79 7.94
C GLY A 65 -10.03 -7.02 9.31
N THR A 66 -8.69 -7.12 9.35
CA THR A 66 -7.90 -7.41 10.56
C THR A 66 -7.16 -6.17 11.08
N ASP A 67 -6.77 -6.17 12.36
CA ASP A 67 -5.91 -5.15 12.98
C ASP A 67 -4.49 -5.67 13.28
N GLU A 68 -4.18 -6.91 12.93
CA GLU A 68 -2.89 -7.57 13.23
C GLU A 68 -1.67 -6.81 12.68
N TYR A 69 -1.84 -6.11 11.55
CA TYR A 69 -0.77 -5.42 10.86
C TYR A 69 -0.60 -3.95 11.27
N ASP A 70 -1.39 -3.41 12.20
CA ASP A 70 -1.43 -1.97 12.48
C ASP A 70 -0.10 -1.39 12.94
N LYS A 71 0.58 -2.08 13.88
CA LYS A 71 1.89 -1.65 14.36
C LYS A 71 2.94 -1.69 13.25
N THR A 72 2.88 -2.69 12.39
CA THR A 72 3.77 -2.83 11.24
C THR A 72 3.53 -1.71 10.24
N ILE A 73 2.27 -1.47 9.87
CA ILE A 73 1.86 -0.38 8.96
C ILE A 73 2.32 0.97 9.53
N GLN A 74 2.08 1.23 10.82
CA GLN A 74 2.51 2.47 11.46
C GLN A 74 4.03 2.66 11.40
N GLY A 75 4.82 1.63 11.72
CA GLY A 75 6.28 1.68 11.63
C GLY A 75 6.77 1.97 10.21
N LEU A 76 6.17 1.33 9.21
CA LEU A 76 6.49 1.55 7.81
C LEU A 76 6.09 2.95 7.33
N LEU A 77 4.94 3.47 7.76
CA LEU A 77 4.50 4.84 7.45
C LEU A 77 5.43 5.90 8.05
N ILE A 78 5.93 5.68 9.27
CA ILE A 78 6.92 6.57 9.89
C ILE A 78 8.20 6.61 9.06
N ALA A 79 8.73 5.44 8.69
CA ALA A 79 9.92 5.34 7.86
C ALA A 79 9.71 5.95 6.46
N LEU A 80 8.55 5.70 5.84
CA LEU A 80 8.18 6.27 4.55
C LEU A 80 8.07 7.80 4.61
N THR A 81 7.49 8.34 5.68
CA THR A 81 7.42 9.79 5.93
C THR A 81 8.80 10.41 6.08
N ALA A 82 9.72 9.76 6.79
CA ALA A 82 11.10 10.23 6.93
C ALA A 82 11.81 10.30 5.56
N LEU A 83 11.70 9.24 4.75
CA LEU A 83 12.21 9.22 3.38
C LEU A 83 11.59 10.33 2.51
N GLY A 84 10.30 10.62 2.70
CA GLY A 84 9.62 11.68 1.97
C GLY A 84 10.22 13.06 2.22
N ARG A 85 10.69 13.31 3.45
CA ARG A 85 11.31 14.57 3.89
C ARG A 85 12.74 14.73 3.39
N GLU A 86 13.55 13.68 3.45
CA GLU A 86 14.94 13.70 2.97
C GLU A 86 15.03 14.04 1.48
N ASN A 87 14.07 13.56 0.67
CA ASN A 87 14.03 13.83 -0.77
C ASN A 87 13.53 15.25 -1.14
N ASN A 88 13.11 16.05 -0.16
CA ASN A 88 12.65 17.42 -0.38
C ASN A 88 13.68 18.46 0.15
N GLY A 89 14.85 18.01 0.62
CA GLY A 89 15.95 18.85 1.12
C GLY A 89 17.14 18.92 0.17
#